data_AF-A0A5C6AS73-F1
#
_entry.id   AF-A0A5C6AS73-F1
#
_cell.length_a   1.000
_cell.length_b   1.000
_cell.length_c   1.000
_cell.angle_alpha   90.00
_cell.angle_beta   90.00
_cell.angle_gamma   90.00
#
_symmetry.space_group_name_H-M   'P 1'
#
loop_
_entity.id
_entity.type
_entity.pdbx_description
1 polymer ?
#
loop_
_entity_poly.entity_id
_entity_poly.type
_entity_poly.pdbx_seq_one_letter_code
_entity_poly.pdbx_strand_id
1 'polypeptide(L)'
;MSYQTILNTLRPSLEPLWTQGLGSFVQQWRVGDWAIYRKSKRSTHPGRRALRVKANTKGETYAYVVDKFWVVDEILDDGTLVMRTARGKRHHIAPDDRNLVRPNLWTRLRWTDRFRSIAEQKHESTATV
;
A
#
# COMPACT_ATOMS: atom_id res chain seq x y z
N MET A 1 -19.06 -60.44 -38.65
CA MET A 1 -18.18 -59.83 -39.66
C MET A 1 -17.32 -58.81 -38.95
N SER A 2 -16.02 -59.09 -38.87
CA SER A 2 -14.99 -58.25 -38.26
C SER A 2 -14.43 -57.31 -39.32
N TYR A 3 -14.26 -56.03 -38.99
CA TYR A 3 -13.17 -55.21 -39.50
C TYR A 3 -12.67 -54.33 -38.36
N GLN A 4 -11.51 -54.71 -37.84
CA GLN A 4 -10.56 -53.83 -37.17
C GLN A 4 -10.39 -52.52 -37.97
N THR A 5 -10.14 -51.38 -37.32
CA THR A 5 -8.87 -50.64 -37.45
C THR A 5 -8.93 -49.26 -36.80
N ILE A 6 -8.03 -49.12 -35.82
CA ILE A 6 -7.55 -47.95 -35.10
C ILE A 6 -6.94 -46.91 -36.05
N LEU A 7 -7.36 -45.64 -35.95
CA LEU A 7 -6.60 -44.38 -36.15
C LEU A 7 -7.47 -43.29 -35.45
N ASN A 8 -7.04 -42.33 -34.63
CA ASN A 8 -5.78 -41.62 -34.54
C ASN A 8 -5.78 -40.79 -33.22
N THR A 9 -4.70 -40.94 -32.46
CA THR A 9 -3.96 -39.92 -31.68
C THR A 9 -4.66 -38.68 -31.09
N LEU A 10 -4.52 -38.59 -29.75
CA LEU A 10 -4.06 -37.42 -28.99
C LEU A 10 -4.23 -36.06 -29.69
N ARG A 11 -5.38 -35.41 -29.47
CA ARG A 11 -5.46 -33.95 -29.53
C ARG A 11 -5.11 -33.43 -28.13
N PRO A 12 -3.85 -33.06 -27.82
CA PRO A 12 -3.62 -32.19 -26.68
C PRO A 12 -4.38 -30.90 -26.99
N SER A 13 -5.29 -30.52 -26.10
CA SER A 13 -5.84 -29.17 -26.10
C SER A 13 -4.65 -28.23 -26.12
N LEU A 14 -4.49 -27.48 -27.22
CA LEU A 14 -3.58 -26.36 -27.29
C LEU A 14 -4.15 -25.29 -26.36
N GLU A 15 -3.96 -25.48 -25.06
CA GLU A 15 -4.07 -24.39 -24.10
C GLU A 15 -3.00 -23.38 -24.50
N PRO A 16 -3.36 -22.15 -24.90
CA PRO A 16 -2.38 -21.16 -25.25
C PRO A 16 -1.42 -20.92 -24.07
N LEU A 17 -0.13 -21.15 -24.27
CA LEU A 17 0.94 -20.91 -23.29
C LEU A 17 1.17 -19.41 -22.95
N TRP A 18 0.22 -18.53 -23.28
CA TRP A 18 0.22 -17.12 -22.89
C TRP A 18 -0.73 -16.81 -21.72
N THR A 19 -1.33 -17.82 -21.07
CA THR A 19 -1.99 -17.67 -19.76
C THR A 19 -0.97 -17.50 -18.60
N GLN A 20 0.26 -17.08 -18.90
CA GLN A 20 1.13 -16.40 -17.94
C GLN A 20 1.24 -14.92 -18.33
N GLY A 21 0.07 -14.29 -18.47
CA GLY A 21 -0.04 -12.85 -18.63
C GLY A 21 0.34 -12.17 -17.33
N LEU A 22 1.56 -11.61 -17.32
CA LEU A 22 2.01 -10.54 -16.43
C LEU A 22 1.65 -10.79 -14.96
N GLY A 23 2.52 -11.53 -14.26
CA GLY A 23 2.71 -11.25 -12.85
C GLY A 23 2.98 -9.76 -12.76
N SER A 24 1.96 -8.99 -12.39
CA SER A 24 2.19 -7.63 -11.96
C SER A 24 3.25 -7.79 -10.89
N PHE A 25 4.33 -7.02 -10.96
CA PHE A 25 5.26 -6.95 -9.86
C PHE A 25 4.48 -6.26 -8.73
N VAL A 26 3.54 -6.97 -8.10
CA VAL A 26 2.87 -6.58 -6.87
C VAL A 26 4.03 -6.43 -5.91
N GLN A 27 4.48 -5.20 -5.73
CA GLN A 27 5.65 -4.93 -4.93
C GLN A 27 5.27 -5.29 -3.50
N GLN A 28 5.70 -6.48 -3.05
CA GLN A 28 5.29 -7.06 -1.77
C GLN A 28 5.71 -6.16 -0.61
N TRP A 29 4.76 -5.83 0.26
CA TRP A 29 5.01 -5.05 1.47
C TRP A 29 5.72 -5.91 2.51
N ARG A 30 6.60 -5.29 3.30
CA ARG A 30 7.26 -5.93 4.44
C ARG A 30 7.03 -5.12 5.70
N VAL A 31 6.95 -5.79 6.84
CA VAL A 31 6.93 -5.11 8.14
C VAL A 31 8.17 -4.20 8.26
N GLY A 32 7.96 -2.97 8.71
CA GLY A 32 8.98 -1.92 8.77
C GLY A 32 9.09 -1.08 7.50
N ASP A 33 8.43 -1.45 6.39
CA ASP A 33 8.40 -0.58 5.21
C ASP A 33 7.69 0.73 5.49
N TRP A 34 8.23 1.80 4.92
CA TRP A 34 7.62 3.11 5.04
C TRP A 34 6.63 3.33 3.92
N ALA A 35 5.57 4.06 4.22
CA ALA A 35 4.58 4.47 3.24
C ALA A 35 4.18 5.93 3.44
N ILE A 36 3.80 6.56 2.34
CA ILE A 36 3.19 7.87 2.31
C ILE A 36 1.72 7.65 1.94
N TYR A 37 0.83 8.00 2.87
CA TYR A 37 -0.61 7.97 2.62
C TYR A 37 -1.11 9.37 2.25
N ARG A 38 -1.67 9.50 1.06
CA ARG A 38 -2.25 10.74 0.54
C ARG A 38 -3.67 10.90 1.06
N LYS A 39 -3.88 11.78 2.04
CA LYS A 39 -5.23 12.05 2.59
C LYS A 39 -5.79 13.36 2.07
N SER A 40 -6.90 13.28 1.34
CA SER A 40 -7.70 14.45 0.96
C SER A 40 -8.39 15.07 2.17
N LYS A 41 -8.40 16.39 2.24
CA LYS A 41 -9.01 17.19 3.30
C LYS A 41 -9.70 18.43 2.73
N ARG A 42 -10.63 18.97 3.50
CA ARG A 42 -11.26 20.27 3.25
C ARG A 42 -11.21 21.10 4.52
N SER A 43 -10.82 22.37 4.42
CA SER A 43 -10.75 23.31 5.55
C SER A 43 -10.75 24.75 5.02
N THR A 44 -11.14 25.70 5.86
CA THR A 44 -10.98 27.15 5.62
C THR A 44 -9.51 27.57 5.64
N HIS A 45 -8.67 26.86 6.40
CA HIS A 45 -7.26 27.18 6.61
C HIS A 45 -6.36 25.97 6.28
N PRO A 46 -5.83 25.86 5.05
CA PRO A 46 -4.88 24.81 4.70
C PRO A 46 -3.57 24.99 5.47
N GLY A 47 -3.10 23.94 6.14
CA GLY A 47 -1.86 23.99 6.91
C GLY A 47 -0.60 23.92 6.03
N ARG A 48 0.58 24.18 6.60
CA ARG A 48 1.89 24.21 5.91
C ARG A 48 2.25 22.95 5.09
N ARG A 49 1.62 21.81 5.36
CA ARG A 49 1.81 20.53 4.62
C ARG A 49 0.70 20.24 3.60
N ALA A 50 -0.17 21.21 3.33
CA ALA A 50 -1.22 21.09 2.33
C ALA A 50 -0.60 21.17 0.94
N LEU A 51 -0.89 20.16 0.12
CA LEU A 51 -0.47 20.05 -1.26
C LEU A 51 -1.71 20.14 -2.16
N ARG A 52 -1.51 20.59 -3.42
CA ARG A 52 -2.57 20.69 -4.43
C ARG A 52 -3.81 21.44 -3.91
N VAL A 53 -3.58 22.56 -3.24
CA VAL A 53 -4.64 23.40 -2.67
C VAL A 53 -5.48 23.98 -3.81
N LYS A 54 -6.79 23.77 -3.75
CA LYS A 54 -7.77 24.35 -4.67
C LYS A 54 -8.88 25.02 -3.89
N ALA A 55 -9.22 26.25 -4.25
CA ALA A 55 -10.43 26.88 -3.74
C ALA A 55 -11.66 26.08 -4.17
N ASN A 56 -12.60 25.88 -3.26
CA ASN A 56 -13.89 25.29 -3.59
C ASN A 56 -14.73 26.32 -4.35
N THR A 57 -15.56 25.88 -5.29
CA THR A 57 -16.35 26.74 -6.17
C THR A 57 -17.27 27.71 -5.40
N LYS A 58 -17.67 27.34 -4.18
CA LYS A 58 -18.50 28.17 -3.28
C LYS A 58 -17.70 29.06 -2.31
N GLY A 59 -16.38 29.16 -2.47
CA GLY A 59 -15.52 30.15 -1.80
C GLY A 59 -15.19 29.91 -0.32
N GLU A 60 -16.00 29.15 0.41
CA GLU A 60 -15.85 29.03 1.88
C GLU A 60 -14.69 28.13 2.33
N THR A 61 -14.21 27.22 1.48
CA THR A 61 -13.24 26.20 1.88
C THR A 61 -12.23 25.89 0.78
N TYR A 62 -11.09 25.35 1.19
CA TYR A 62 -10.07 24.81 0.29
C TYR A 62 -10.07 23.30 0.36
N ALA A 63 -9.99 22.65 -0.80
CA ALA A 63 -9.67 21.24 -0.91
C ALA A 63 -8.16 21.07 -1.10
N TYR A 64 -7.55 20.17 -0.33
CA TYR A 64 -6.12 19.91 -0.40
C TYR A 64 -5.80 18.47 -0.02
N VAL A 65 -4.61 18.02 -0.40
CA VAL A 65 -4.07 16.70 -0.05
C VAL A 65 -2.98 16.89 0.99
N VAL A 66 -2.93 16.00 1.98
CA VAL A 66 -1.84 15.97 2.96
C VAL A 66 -1.18 14.61 2.91
N ASP A 67 0.14 14.63 2.74
CA ASP A 67 0.97 13.45 2.84
C ASP A 67 1.18 13.09 4.32
N LYS A 68 0.86 11.84 4.65
CA LYS A 68 1.07 11.27 5.98
C LYS A 68 2.11 10.16 5.90
N PHE A 69 3.13 10.26 6.73
CA PHE A 69 4.19 9.27 6.83
C PHE A 69 3.79 8.19 7.83
N TRP A 70 3.65 6.96 7.34
CA TRP A 70 3.28 5.76 8.09
C TRP A 70 4.33 4.68 7.92
N VAL A 71 4.34 3.71 8.82
CA VAL A 71 5.17 2.50 8.75
C VAL A 71 4.26 1.28 8.76
N VAL A 72 4.61 0.23 8.00
CA VAL A 72 3.96 -1.08 8.10
C VAL A 72 4.37 -1.69 9.44
N ASP A 73 3.41 -1.86 10.33
CA ASP A 73 3.62 -2.43 11.66
C ASP A 73 3.45 -3.95 11.66
N GLU A 74 2.47 -4.41 10.89
CA GLU A 74 2.08 -5.81 10.75
C GLU A 74 1.41 -6.02 9.39
N ILE A 75 1.51 -7.24 8.86
CA ILE A 75 0.80 -7.69 7.66
C ILE A 75 -0.01 -8.90 8.12
N LEU A 76 -1.33 -8.80 7.97
CA LEU A 76 -2.25 -9.85 8.37
C LEU A 76 -2.25 -10.99 7.33
N ASP A 77 -2.76 -12.16 7.71
CA ASP A 77 -2.78 -13.36 6.87
C ASP A 77 -3.61 -13.18 5.58
N ASP A 78 -4.58 -12.25 5.60
CA ASP A 78 -5.39 -11.86 4.44
C ASP A 78 -4.68 -10.87 3.50
N GLY A 79 -3.45 -10.46 3.83
CA GLY A 79 -2.66 -9.48 3.08
C GLY A 79 -2.96 -8.02 3.45
N THR A 80 -3.85 -7.76 4.41
CA THR A 80 -4.16 -6.40 4.88
C THR A 80 -2.96 -5.83 5.64
N LEU A 81 -2.62 -4.57 5.36
CA LEU A 81 -1.52 -3.86 6.01
C LEU A 81 -2.03 -3.13 7.26
N VAL A 82 -1.43 -3.43 8.41
CA VAL A 82 -1.60 -2.62 9.62
C VAL A 82 -0.53 -1.54 9.63
N MET A 83 -0.95 -0.31 9.36
CA MET A 83 -0.10 0.86 9.25
C MET A 83 -0.09 1.65 10.57
N ARG A 84 1.08 2.03 11.05
CA ARG A 84 1.25 2.86 12.24
C ARG A 84 1.67 4.28 11.86
N THR A 85 1.04 5.27 12.47
CA THR A 85 1.38 6.69 12.29
C THR A 85 2.46 7.14 13.28
N ALA A 86 3.10 8.29 13.02
CA ALA A 86 4.03 8.92 13.96
C ALA A 86 3.48 9.21 15.36
N ARG A 87 2.15 9.16 15.57
CA ARG A 87 1.51 9.30 16.88
C ARG A 87 1.04 7.96 17.46
N GLY A 88 1.55 6.83 16.97
CA GLY A 88 1.18 5.49 17.44
C GLY A 88 -0.17 4.94 16.94
N LYS A 89 -1.01 5.75 16.28
CA LYS A 89 -2.30 5.26 15.76
C LYS A 89 -2.11 4.18 14.70
N ARG A 90 -2.88 3.08 14.80
CA ARG A 90 -2.92 1.98 13.83
C ARG A 90 -4.10 2.13 12.86
N HIS A 91 -3.89 1.73 11.61
CA HIS A 91 -4.88 1.80 10.53
C HIS A 91 -4.75 0.58 9.62
N HIS A 92 -5.86 -0.03 9.23
CA HIS A 92 -5.88 -1.19 8.33
C HIS A 92 -6.11 -0.69 6.90
N ILE A 93 -5.24 -1.06 5.97
CA ILE A 93 -5.24 -0.56 4.59
C ILE A 93 -4.96 -1.72 3.63
N ALA A 94 -5.69 -1.75 2.51
CA ALA A 94 -5.42 -2.70 1.45
C ALA A 94 -4.07 -2.38 0.77
N PRO A 95 -3.26 -3.39 0.42
CA PRO A 95 -1.94 -3.19 -0.18
C PRO A 95 -1.99 -2.46 -1.54
N ASP A 96 -3.13 -2.53 -2.24
CA ASP A 96 -3.37 -1.93 -3.54
C ASP A 96 -4.09 -0.56 -3.47
N ASP A 97 -4.21 0.06 -2.29
CA ASP A 97 -4.80 1.39 -2.17
C ASP A 97 -3.96 2.42 -2.95
N ARG A 98 -4.59 3.09 -3.92
CA ARG A 98 -3.97 4.11 -4.78
C ARG A 98 -3.43 5.31 -4.00
N ASN A 99 -3.91 5.53 -2.77
CA ASN A 99 -3.42 6.60 -1.90
C ASN A 99 -2.15 6.21 -1.15
N LEU A 100 -1.81 4.92 -1.12
CA LEU A 100 -0.62 4.38 -0.47
C LEU A 100 0.53 4.35 -1.47
N VAL A 101 1.59 5.12 -1.18
CA VAL A 101 2.75 5.25 -2.05
C VAL A 101 4.02 4.92 -1.27
N ARG A 102 4.92 4.14 -1.85
CA ARG A 102 6.24 3.89 -1.27
C ARG A 102 7.14 5.12 -1.41
N PRO A 103 7.79 5.58 -0.34
CA PRO A 103 8.77 6.66 -0.42
C PRO A 103 10.04 6.18 -1.12
N ASN A 104 10.62 7.08 -1.92
CA ASN A 104 11.93 6.96 -2.55
C ASN A 104 13.07 6.94 -1.50
N LEU A 105 14.22 6.35 -1.85
CA LEU A 105 15.38 6.14 -0.96
C LEU A 105 15.87 7.43 -0.27
N TRP A 106 15.80 8.58 -0.94
CA TRP A 106 16.15 9.89 -0.35
C TRP A 106 15.17 10.35 0.72
N THR A 107 13.88 10.13 0.49
CA THR A 107 12.84 10.33 1.49
C THR A 107 13.02 9.34 2.64
N ARG A 108 13.54 8.14 2.38
CA ARG A 108 13.91 7.22 3.46
C ARG A 108 15.04 7.78 4.33
N LEU A 109 16.15 8.24 3.75
CA LEU A 109 17.28 8.73 4.54
C LEU A 109 16.93 9.95 5.43
N ARG A 110 16.13 10.90 4.92
CA ARG A 110 15.79 12.15 5.61
C ARG A 110 14.87 11.99 6.83
N TRP A 111 14.05 10.94 6.87
CA TRP A 111 13.03 10.78 7.93
C TRP A 111 13.37 9.67 8.93
N THR A 112 14.55 9.06 8.85
CA THR A 112 15.02 7.96 9.70
C THR A 112 14.82 8.20 11.18
N ASP A 113 15.14 9.40 11.68
CA ASP A 113 14.97 9.73 13.11
C ASP A 113 13.52 9.66 13.58
N ARG A 114 12.57 10.00 12.69
CA ARG A 114 11.13 9.96 12.97
C ARG A 114 10.56 8.55 12.90
N PHE A 115 11.19 7.65 12.16
CA PHE A 115 10.83 6.23 12.16
C PHE A 115 11.44 5.51 13.36
N ARG A 116 12.65 5.89 13.78
CA ARG A 116 13.29 5.37 15.00
C ARG A 116 12.43 5.64 16.24
N SER A 117 11.87 6.85 16.37
CA SER A 117 10.94 7.16 17.49
C SER A 117 9.65 6.32 17.49
N ILE A 118 9.18 5.87 16.32
CA ILE A 118 7.99 5.00 16.20
C ILE A 118 8.33 3.54 16.57
N ALA A 119 9.53 3.09 16.21
CA ALA A 119 10.04 1.78 16.61
C ALA A 119 10.27 1.70 18.13
N GLU A 120 10.81 2.74 18.75
CA GLU A 120 11.00 2.82 20.21
C GLU A 120 9.66 2.73 20.97
N GLN A 121 8.61 3.41 20.51
CA GLN A 121 7.25 3.29 21.09
C GLN A 121 6.67 1.87 21.00
N LYS A 122 7.13 1.04 20.05
CA LYS A 122 6.72 -0.38 19.94
C LYS A 122 7.20 -1.17 21.16
N HIS A 123 8.40 -0.90 21.65
CA HIS A 123 9.00 -1.63 22.77
C HIS A 123 8.35 -1.29 24.11
N GLU A 124 7.98 -0.03 24.33
CA GLU A 124 7.41 0.42 25.61
C GLU A 124 5.98 -0.12 25.83
N SER A 125 5.22 -0.30 24.75
CA SER A 125 3.85 -0.86 24.81
C SER A 125 3.84 -2.35 25.17
N THR A 126 4.94 -3.07 24.98
CA THR A 126 5.08 -4.51 25.28
C THR A 126 5.67 -4.76 26.67
N ALA A 127 6.30 -3.76 27.29
CA ALA A 127 6.96 -3.88 28.59
C ALA A 127 6.05 -3.59 29.80
N THR A 128 4.78 -3.25 29.59
CA THR A 128 3.78 -3.08 30.66
C THR A 128 2.73 -4.20 30.57
N VAL A 129 3.09 -5.39 31.04
CA VAL A 129 2.16 -6.48 31.41
C VAL A 129 2.66 -7.08 32.72
#